data_AF-A0A3A0AJS6-F1
#
_entry.id   AF-A0A3A0AJS6-F1
#
_cell.length_a   1.000
_cell.length_b   1.000
_cell.length_c   1.000
_cell.angle_alpha   90.00
_cell.angle_beta   90.00
_cell.angle_gamma   90.00
#
_symmetry.space_group_name_H-M   'P 1'
#
loop_
_entity.id
_entity.type
_entity.pdbx_description
1 polymer ?
#
loop_
_entity_poly.entity_id
_entity_poly.type
_entity_poly.pdbx_seq_one_letter_code
_entity_poly.pdbx_strand_id
1 'polypeptide(L)'
;MATSDDICATMDALGLRFTRRDDGRVQTGFAGRNTDYTLFLEADGPLVSVVAPELARIPASRMREAIELANLLNASRLRWGNFWVHPTFRVLAFELAIIAPGELTSDHMGYALAAAHACDDYFPAFGQVIWAGVTAEEAVAALSQGRSDDTDDEPDVVEDDDEVGFDEVV
;
A
#
# COMPACT_ATOMS: atom_id res chain seq x y z
N MET A 1 22.73 -17.39 2.71
CA MET A 1 22.35 -16.06 3.22
C MET A 1 21.80 -15.31 2.04
N ALA A 2 20.71 -14.57 2.22
CA ALA A 2 20.08 -13.86 1.12
C ALA A 2 21.07 -12.89 0.47
N THR A 3 21.04 -12.84 -0.85
CA THR A 3 21.85 -11.98 -1.69
C THR A 3 20.95 -11.17 -2.64
N SER A 4 21.53 -10.17 -3.29
CA SER A 4 20.86 -9.45 -4.38
C SER A 4 20.41 -10.40 -5.51
N ASP A 5 21.20 -11.45 -5.77
CA ASP A 5 20.86 -12.46 -6.78
C ASP A 5 19.66 -13.32 -6.34
N ASP A 6 19.54 -13.66 -5.05
CA ASP A 6 18.36 -14.37 -4.51
C ASP A 6 17.09 -13.52 -4.59
N ILE A 7 17.21 -12.21 -4.34
CA ILE A 7 16.09 -11.25 -4.53
C ILE A 7 15.65 -11.27 -5.99
N CYS A 8 16.58 -11.12 -6.93
CA CYS A 8 16.27 -11.12 -8.37
C CYS A 8 15.60 -12.43 -8.80
N ALA A 9 16.16 -13.58 -8.41
CA ALA A 9 15.60 -14.89 -8.73
C ALA A 9 14.19 -15.08 -8.16
N THR A 10 13.94 -14.61 -6.93
CA THR A 10 12.61 -14.67 -6.31
C THR A 10 11.61 -13.76 -7.03
N MET A 11 12.03 -12.57 -7.44
CA MET A 11 11.17 -11.63 -8.18
C MET A 11 10.85 -12.15 -9.59
N ASP A 12 11.82 -12.76 -10.27
CA ASP A 12 11.61 -13.45 -11.56
C ASP A 12 10.62 -14.60 -11.41
N ALA A 13 10.75 -15.42 -10.35
CA ALA A 13 9.84 -16.53 -10.07
C ALA A 13 8.39 -16.06 -9.81
N LEU A 14 8.22 -14.85 -9.27
CA LEU A 14 6.92 -14.20 -9.06
C LEU A 14 6.41 -13.44 -10.31
N GLY A 15 7.18 -13.39 -11.39
CA GLY A 15 6.83 -12.66 -12.62
C GLY A 15 6.84 -11.14 -12.45
N LEU A 16 7.58 -10.61 -11.46
CA LEU A 16 7.65 -9.19 -11.16
C LEU A 16 8.68 -8.49 -12.05
N ARG A 17 8.37 -7.26 -12.47
CA ARG A 17 9.34 -6.43 -13.18
C ARG A 17 10.21 -5.66 -12.19
N PHE A 18 11.52 -5.80 -12.30
CA PHE A 18 12.48 -5.09 -11.46
C PHE A 18 13.68 -4.59 -12.26
N THR A 19 14.50 -3.77 -11.62
CA THR A 19 15.78 -3.29 -12.14
C THR A 19 16.83 -3.45 -11.06
N ARG A 20 17.94 -4.11 -11.40
CA ARG A 20 19.12 -4.16 -10.54
C ARG A 20 19.87 -2.84 -10.65
N ARG A 21 20.25 -2.30 -9.50
CA ARG A 21 21.02 -1.05 -9.38
C ARG A 21 22.49 -1.37 -9.26
N ASP A 22 23.35 -0.42 -9.66
CA ASP A 22 24.80 -0.55 -9.55
C ASP A 22 25.29 -0.65 -8.09
N ASP A 23 24.48 -0.17 -7.14
CA ASP A 23 24.74 -0.24 -5.71
C ASP A 23 24.29 -1.55 -5.06
N GLY A 24 23.85 -2.53 -5.85
CA GLY A 24 23.44 -3.85 -5.37
C GLY A 24 21.96 -3.93 -4.95
N ARG A 25 21.25 -2.80 -4.87
CA ARG A 25 19.81 -2.80 -4.57
C ARG A 25 18.99 -3.27 -5.76
N VAL A 26 17.83 -3.85 -5.47
CA VAL A 26 16.83 -4.22 -6.48
C VAL A 26 15.66 -3.26 -6.37
N GLN A 27 15.27 -2.67 -7.49
CA GLN A 27 14.21 -1.68 -7.56
C GLN A 27 13.00 -2.25 -8.29
N THR A 28 11.79 -2.02 -7.76
CA THR A 28 10.53 -2.36 -8.45
C THR A 28 9.49 -1.27 -8.23
N GLY A 29 8.67 -1.01 -9.24
CA GLY A 29 7.57 -0.04 -9.16
C GLY A 29 6.23 -0.73 -8.96
N PHE A 30 5.35 -0.09 -8.19
CA PHE A 30 3.97 -0.50 -7.97
C PHE A 30 3.03 0.63 -8.38
N ALA A 31 2.01 0.27 -9.16
CA ALA A 31 0.91 1.16 -9.48
C ALA A 31 -0.22 0.88 -8.49
N GLY A 32 -0.50 1.87 -7.63
CA GLY A 32 -1.56 1.80 -6.64
C GLY A 32 -2.87 2.43 -7.14
N ARG A 33 -3.90 2.39 -6.31
CA ARG A 33 -5.16 3.11 -6.56
C ARG A 33 -5.01 4.61 -6.29
N ASN A 34 -4.27 4.95 -5.24
CA ASN A 34 -4.12 6.30 -4.72
C ASN A 34 -2.74 6.88 -5.04
N THR A 35 -1.71 6.04 -5.10
CA THR A 35 -0.34 6.47 -5.40
C THR A 35 0.49 5.39 -6.06
N ASP A 36 1.38 5.81 -6.95
CA ASP A 36 2.45 4.96 -7.48
C ASP A 36 3.67 5.07 -6.57
N TYR A 37 4.31 3.96 -6.26
CA TYR A 37 5.48 3.95 -5.38
C TYR A 37 6.54 2.96 -5.85
N THR A 38 7.79 3.25 -5.47
CA THR A 38 8.94 2.41 -5.79
C THR A 38 9.46 1.76 -4.53
N LEU A 39 9.66 0.44 -4.57
CA LEU A 39 10.36 -0.30 -3.53
C LEU A 39 11.82 -0.51 -3.92
N PHE A 40 12.70 -0.34 -2.94
CA PHE A 40 14.09 -0.76 -2.98
C PHE A 40 14.27 -1.92 -2.02
N LEU A 41 14.88 -2.99 -2.52
CA LEU A 41 15.19 -4.19 -1.77
C LEU A 41 16.71 -4.34 -1.69
N GLU A 42 17.21 -4.62 -0.49
CA GLU A 42 18.63 -4.80 -0.23
C GLU A 42 18.84 -5.95 0.73
N ALA A 43 19.75 -6.86 0.38
CA ALA A 43 20.15 -7.94 1.27
C ALA A 43 21.43 -7.55 2.01
N ASP A 44 21.40 -7.66 3.34
CA ASP A 44 22.55 -7.58 4.22
C ASP A 44 22.56 -8.79 5.16
N GLY A 45 23.34 -9.79 4.78
CA GLY A 45 23.40 -11.06 5.51
C GLY A 45 22.04 -11.77 5.58
N PRO A 46 21.48 -12.02 6.78
CA PRO A 46 20.18 -12.68 6.93
C PRO A 46 19.00 -11.70 6.82
N LEU A 47 19.26 -10.41 6.61
CA LEU A 47 18.25 -9.36 6.58
C LEU A 47 18.02 -8.91 5.14
N VAL A 48 16.75 -8.85 4.72
CA VAL A 48 16.34 -8.17 3.49
C VAL A 48 15.52 -6.96 3.88
N SER A 49 16.05 -5.77 3.63
CA SER A 49 15.30 -4.53 3.80
C SER A 49 14.44 -4.27 2.56
N VAL A 50 13.23 -3.79 2.78
CA VAL A 50 12.28 -3.39 1.74
C VAL A 50 11.79 -1.99 2.08
N VAL A 51 12.13 -1.02 1.25
CA VAL A 51 11.91 0.40 1.56
C VAL A 51 11.22 1.11 0.41
N ALA A 52 10.14 1.84 0.72
CA ALA A 52 9.57 2.89 -0.13
C ALA A 52 10.07 4.25 0.41
N PRO A 53 11.16 4.83 -0.13
CA PRO A 53 11.89 5.91 0.53
C PRO A 53 11.27 7.29 0.39
N GLU A 54 10.40 7.50 -0.61
CA GLU A 54 9.80 8.79 -0.90
C GLU A 54 8.35 8.60 -1.39
N LEU A 55 7.42 8.48 -0.46
CA LEU A 55 5.99 8.42 -0.74
C LEU A 55 5.40 9.83 -0.94
N ALA A 56 5.77 10.77 -0.07
CA ALA A 56 5.30 12.15 -0.14
C ALA A 56 6.30 13.12 0.49
N ARG A 57 6.35 14.35 -0.02
CA ARG A 57 7.07 15.46 0.62
C ARG A 57 6.16 16.19 1.59
N ILE A 58 6.67 16.44 2.78
CA ILE A 58 5.94 17.03 3.90
C ILE A 58 6.36 18.51 4.06
N PRO A 59 5.42 19.46 3.99
CA PRO A 59 5.66 20.85 4.36
C PRO A 59 6.14 20.96 5.81
N ALA A 60 7.08 21.86 6.09
CA ALA A 60 7.63 22.04 7.44
C ALA A 60 6.54 22.29 8.51
N SER A 61 5.47 23.02 8.14
CA SER A 61 4.33 23.30 9.01
C SER A 61 3.49 22.06 9.39
N ARG A 62 3.61 20.96 8.64
CA ARG A 62 2.85 19.73 8.82
C ARG A 62 3.69 18.54 9.30
N MET A 63 4.99 18.74 9.54
CA MET A 63 5.92 17.68 9.97
C MET A 63 5.46 16.96 11.23
N ARG A 64 5.07 17.71 12.26
CA ARG A 64 4.63 17.12 13.54
C ARG A 64 3.42 16.23 13.34
N GLU A 65 2.44 16.71 12.58
CA GLU A 65 1.20 15.99 12.33
C GLU A 65 1.41 14.74 11.48
N ALA A 66 2.27 14.82 10.47
CA ALA A 66 2.62 13.67 9.65
C ALA A 66 3.38 12.59 10.44
N ILE A 67 4.27 13.00 11.36
CA ILE A 67 4.95 12.09 12.29
C ILE A 67 3.94 11.43 13.22
N GLU A 68 2.99 12.20 13.76
CA GLU A 68 1.95 11.66 14.65
C GLU A 68 1.07 10.65 13.92
N LEU A 69 0.64 10.95 12.69
CA LEU A 69 -0.12 10.00 11.87
C LEU A 69 0.67 8.72 11.60
N ALA A 70 1.95 8.83 11.22
CA ALA A 70 2.81 7.66 11.03
C ALA A 70 2.87 6.79 12.29
N ASN A 71 3.07 7.39 13.47
CA ASN A 71 3.09 6.67 14.74
C ASN A 71 1.75 6.01 15.07
N LEU A 72 0.63 6.69 14.85
CA LEU A 72 -0.70 6.13 15.08
C LEU A 72 -0.99 4.94 14.16
N LEU A 73 -0.64 5.04 12.88
CA LEU A 73 -0.80 3.93 11.93
C LEU A 73 0.08 2.74 12.31
N ASN A 74 1.35 2.99 12.65
CA ASN A 74 2.29 1.96 13.10
C ASN A 74 1.77 1.22 14.35
N ALA A 75 1.18 1.95 15.30
CA ALA A 75 0.71 1.38 16.56
C ALA A 75 -0.65 0.65 16.44
N SER A 76 -1.55 1.12 15.59
CA SER A 76 -2.96 0.69 15.62
C SER A 76 -3.45 -0.02 14.35
N ARG A 77 -2.85 0.25 13.19
CA ARG A 77 -3.37 -0.19 11.89
C ARG A 77 -2.45 -1.17 11.19
N LEU A 78 -1.13 -0.94 11.22
CA LEU A 78 -0.18 -1.80 10.54
C LEU A 78 0.00 -3.15 11.26
N ARG A 79 0.14 -4.20 10.46
CA ARG A 79 0.53 -5.54 10.91
C ARG A 79 2.00 -5.83 10.61
N TRP A 80 2.51 -5.26 9.53
CA TRP A 80 3.88 -5.44 9.05
C TRP A 80 4.42 -4.11 8.53
N GLY A 81 5.71 -3.91 8.73
CA GLY A 81 6.41 -2.69 8.34
C GLY A 81 6.05 -1.50 9.21
N ASN A 82 6.65 -0.36 8.90
CA ASN A 82 6.40 0.90 9.58
C ASN A 82 6.54 2.08 8.62
N PHE A 83 5.73 3.12 8.84
CA PHE A 83 5.95 4.43 8.27
C PHE A 83 6.90 5.24 9.13
N TRP A 84 7.76 6.01 8.48
CA TRP A 84 8.61 6.98 9.16
C TRP A 84 8.75 8.25 8.31
N VAL A 85 9.11 9.33 8.99
CA VAL A 85 9.33 10.63 8.35
C VAL A 85 10.79 11.01 8.49
N HIS A 86 11.48 11.21 7.37
CA HIS A 86 12.84 11.71 7.40
C HIS A 86 12.83 13.18 7.88
N PRO A 87 13.46 13.52 9.01
CA PRO A 87 13.36 14.88 9.57
C PRO A 87 13.99 15.94 8.65
N THR A 88 15.16 15.64 8.08
CA THR A 88 15.89 16.58 7.21
C THR A 88 15.25 16.74 5.83
N PHE A 89 15.04 15.63 5.11
CA PHE A 89 14.46 15.66 3.77
C PHE A 89 12.94 15.88 3.75
N ARG A 90 12.28 15.74 4.91
CA ARG A 90 10.83 15.87 5.08
C ARG A 90 10.08 14.98 4.10
N VAL A 91 10.49 13.72 4.02
CA VAL A 91 9.83 12.72 3.18
C VAL A 91 9.18 11.68 4.07
N LEU A 92 7.95 11.30 3.71
CA LEU A 92 7.30 10.11 4.23
C LEU A 92 7.88 8.90 3.52
N ALA A 93 8.22 7.87 4.28
CA ALA A 93 8.72 6.62 3.79
C ALA A 93 8.04 5.45 4.52
N PHE A 94 8.09 4.28 3.91
CA PHE A 94 7.68 3.00 4.49
C PHE A 94 8.84 2.03 4.44
N GLU A 95 9.00 1.22 5.48
CA GLU A 95 10.01 0.16 5.51
C GLU A 95 9.47 -1.12 6.13
N LEU A 96 10.03 -2.24 5.69
CA LEU A 96 9.87 -3.55 6.29
C LEU A 96 11.22 -4.26 6.24
N ALA A 97 11.47 -5.09 7.25
CA ALA A 97 12.58 -6.02 7.28
C ALA A 97 12.07 -7.46 7.21
N ILE A 98 12.66 -8.27 6.34
CA ILE A 98 12.47 -9.72 6.28
C ILE A 98 13.71 -10.38 6.86
N ILE A 99 13.51 -11.34 7.77
CA ILE A 99 14.60 -12.15 8.30
C ILE A 99 14.61 -13.48 7.54
N ALA A 100 15.59 -13.65 6.66
CA ALA A 100 15.83 -14.83 5.85
C ALA A 100 17.23 -15.41 6.17
N PRO A 101 17.37 -16.24 7.23
CA PRO A 101 18.67 -16.81 7.60
C PRO A 101 19.19 -17.82 6.55
N GLY A 102 18.28 -18.41 5.76
CA GLY A 102 18.57 -19.28 4.63
C GLY A 102 18.47 -18.55 3.29
N GLU A 103 17.80 -19.18 2.33
CA GLU A 103 17.43 -18.57 1.04
C GLU A 103 16.15 -17.73 1.21
N LEU A 104 16.05 -16.65 0.43
CA LEU A 104 14.82 -15.88 0.33
C LEU A 104 13.79 -16.69 -0.47
N THR A 105 12.56 -16.81 0.04
CA THR A 105 11.51 -17.61 -0.60
C THR A 105 10.47 -16.70 -1.25
N SER A 106 9.69 -17.26 -2.18
CA SER A 106 8.55 -16.56 -2.77
C SER A 106 7.52 -16.13 -1.72
N ASP A 107 7.34 -16.90 -0.64
CA ASP A 107 6.45 -16.52 0.46
C ASP A 107 6.98 -15.30 1.22
N HIS A 108 8.28 -15.27 1.53
CA HIS A 108 8.92 -14.11 2.16
C HIS A 108 8.69 -12.84 1.34
N MET A 109 8.92 -12.93 0.04
CA MET A 109 8.69 -11.81 -0.88
C MET A 109 7.20 -11.47 -0.97
N GLY A 110 6.31 -12.47 -1.09
CA GLY A 110 4.87 -12.28 -1.14
C GLY A 110 4.33 -11.52 0.07
N TYR A 111 4.76 -11.86 1.28
CA TYR A 111 4.40 -11.11 2.49
C TYR A 111 4.92 -9.68 2.47
N ALA A 112 6.14 -9.45 1.99
CA ALA A 112 6.70 -8.11 1.92
C ALA A 112 5.96 -7.22 0.92
N LEU A 113 5.59 -7.77 -0.24
CA LEU A 113 4.79 -7.07 -1.24
C LEU A 113 3.36 -6.81 -0.73
N ALA A 114 2.77 -7.79 -0.05
CA ALA A 114 1.47 -7.63 0.59
C ALA A 114 1.49 -6.50 1.64
N ALA A 115 2.53 -6.45 2.47
CA ALA A 115 2.73 -5.38 3.45
C ALA A 115 2.93 -4.00 2.78
N ALA A 116 3.63 -3.96 1.64
CA ALA A 116 3.89 -2.72 0.93
C ALA A 116 2.63 -2.04 0.38
N HIS A 117 1.50 -2.76 0.21
CA HIS A 117 0.21 -2.15 -0.13
C HIS A 117 -0.26 -1.11 0.90
N ALA A 118 0.24 -1.16 2.14
CA ALA A 118 0.03 -0.10 3.11
C ALA A 118 0.39 1.29 2.56
N CYS A 119 1.41 1.38 1.70
CA CYS A 119 1.81 2.63 1.05
C CYS A 119 0.66 3.27 0.29
N ASP A 120 -0.15 2.47 -0.41
CA ASP A 120 -1.30 2.92 -1.19
C ASP A 120 -2.55 3.10 -0.32
N ASP A 121 -2.82 2.14 0.57
CA ASP A 121 -4.01 2.12 1.44
C ASP A 121 -4.05 3.35 2.36
N TYR A 122 -2.90 3.76 2.90
CA TYR A 122 -2.82 4.87 3.84
C TYR A 122 -2.38 6.20 3.20
N PHE A 123 -2.05 6.21 1.91
CA PHE A 123 -1.69 7.45 1.21
C PHE A 123 -2.75 8.56 1.36
N PRO A 124 -4.07 8.28 1.24
CA PRO A 124 -5.09 9.31 1.39
C PRO A 124 -5.11 9.96 2.78
N ALA A 125 -4.85 9.20 3.85
CA ALA A 125 -4.78 9.74 5.22
C ALA A 125 -3.62 10.72 5.37
N PHE A 126 -2.45 10.39 4.79
CA PHE A 126 -1.34 11.34 4.71
C PHE A 126 -1.70 12.56 3.86
N GLY A 127 -2.42 12.39 2.75
CA GLY A 127 -2.93 13.49 1.94
C GLY A 127 -3.83 14.44 2.72
N GLN A 128 -4.75 13.93 3.55
CA GLN A 128 -5.61 14.74 4.42
C GLN A 128 -4.80 15.56 5.42
N VAL A 129 -3.83 14.92 6.10
CA VAL A 129 -2.97 15.61 7.06
C VAL A 129 -2.07 16.63 6.36
N ILE A 130 -1.46 16.29 5.23
CA ILE A 130 -0.45 17.13 4.58
C ILE A 130 -1.11 18.31 3.84
N TRP A 131 -2.23 18.07 3.15
CA TRP A 131 -2.84 19.05 2.24
C TRP A 131 -4.12 19.68 2.78
N ALA A 132 -4.96 18.94 3.50
CA ALA A 132 -6.24 19.45 4.01
C ALA A 132 -6.17 19.99 5.44
N GLY A 133 -5.04 19.82 6.12
CA GLY A 133 -4.83 20.38 7.46
C GLY A 133 -5.48 19.59 8.60
N VAL A 134 -6.11 18.45 8.30
CA VAL A 134 -6.76 17.50 9.22
C VAL A 134 -5.77 16.99 10.27
N THR A 135 -6.22 16.70 11.50
CA THR A 135 -5.33 16.11 12.51
C THR A 135 -5.04 14.64 12.24
N ALA A 136 -4.00 14.09 12.86
CA ALA A 136 -3.65 12.69 12.73
C ALA A 136 -4.78 11.77 13.21
N GLU A 137 -5.43 12.10 14.33
CA GLU A 137 -6.55 11.33 14.89
C GLU A 137 -7.79 11.39 14.00
N GLU A 138 -8.11 12.56 13.46
CA GLU A 138 -9.22 12.75 12.52
C GLU A 138 -9.00 11.92 11.25
N ALA A 139 -7.79 11.94 10.69
CA ALA A 139 -7.43 11.13 9.53
C ALA A 139 -7.56 9.63 9.81
N VAL A 140 -7.13 9.16 10.99
CA VAL A 140 -7.30 7.75 11.40
C VAL A 140 -8.78 7.40 11.59
N ALA A 141 -9.59 8.30 12.15
CA ALA A 141 -11.02 8.07 12.31
C ALA A 141 -11.74 7.94 10.96
N ALA A 142 -11.36 8.75 9.97
CA ALA A 142 -11.92 8.71 8.62
C ALA A 142 -11.65 7.37 7.90
N LEU A 143 -10.48 6.75 8.13
CA LEU A 143 -10.16 5.42 7.58
C LEU A 143 -11.15 4.33 8.00
N SER A 144 -11.78 4.47 9.17
CA SER A 144 -12.78 3.50 9.65
C SER A 144 -14.16 3.69 9.02
N GLN A 145 -14.43 4.86 8.46
CA GLN A 145 -15.75 5.22 7.91
C GLN A 145 -15.88 4.89 6.42
N GLY A 146 -14.77 4.78 5.68
CA GLY A 146 -14.75 4.50 4.24
C GLY A 146 -15.00 3.05 3.82
N ARG A 147 -15.61 2.20 4.67
CA ARG A 147 -15.83 0.77 4.39
C ARG A 147 -17.30 0.37 4.26
N SER A 148 -18.22 1.34 4.07
CA SER A 148 -19.68 1.10 4.08
C SER A 148 -20.43 1.42 2.78
N ASP A 149 -19.78 1.77 1.67
CA ASP A 149 -20.50 2.34 0.49
C ASP A 149 -20.57 1.45 -0.77
N ASP A 150 -20.24 0.16 -0.71
CA ASP A 150 -20.22 -0.72 -1.91
C ASP A 150 -21.27 -1.86 -1.90
N THR A 151 -22.42 -1.72 -1.23
CA THR A 151 -23.53 -2.68 -1.45
C THR A 151 -24.87 -2.02 -1.18
N ASP A 152 -25.55 -1.57 -2.24
CA ASP A 152 -27.01 -1.63 -2.45
C ASP A 152 -27.38 -0.73 -3.64
N ASP A 153 -27.15 -1.24 -4.86
CA ASP A 153 -27.82 -0.75 -6.07
C ASP A 153 -27.92 -1.93 -7.04
N GLU A 154 -28.69 -2.95 -6.65
CA GLU A 154 -29.32 -3.82 -7.65
C GLU A 154 -30.53 -3.07 -8.21
N PRO A 155 -30.68 -2.94 -9.54
CA PRO A 155 -31.87 -2.31 -10.11
C PRO A 155 -33.08 -3.23 -9.91
N ASP A 156 -34.15 -2.69 -9.33
CA ASP A 156 -35.47 -3.32 -9.26
C ASP A 156 -35.90 -3.75 -10.68
N VAL A 157 -35.93 -5.07 -10.91
CA VAL A 157 -36.58 -5.66 -12.07
C VAL A 157 -38.08 -5.52 -11.84
N VAL A 158 -38.69 -4.53 -12.48
CA VAL A 158 -40.14 -4.44 -12.61
C VAL A 158 -40.58 -5.55 -13.56
N GLU A 159 -41.17 -6.61 -13.02
CA GLU A 159 -41.90 -7.61 -13.82
C GLU A 159 -43.20 -6.94 -14.29
N ASP A 160 -43.22 -6.48 -15.54
CA ASP A 160 -44.47 -6.10 -16.23
C ASP A 160 -45.26 -7.37 -16.58
N ASP A 161 -46.25 -7.69 -15.74
CA ASP A 161 -47.35 -8.60 -16.04
C ASP A 161 -48.31 -7.91 -17.04
N ASP A 162 -48.06 -8.09 -18.34
CA ASP A 162 -49.07 -7.79 -19.37
C ASP A 162 -49.77 -9.08 -19.82
N GLU A 163 -51.00 -9.23 -19.31
CA GLU A 163 -52.01 -10.20 -19.76
C GLU A 163 -52.26 -10.07 -21.27
N VAL A 164 -51.94 -11.11 -22.03
CA VAL A 164 -52.36 -11.21 -23.45
C VAL A 164 -53.75 -11.81 -23.52
N GLY A 165 -54.78 -10.96 -23.55
CA GLY A 165 -56.14 -11.33 -23.88
C GLY A 165 -56.24 -11.73 -25.36
N PHE A 166 -56.53 -13.01 -25.61
CA PHE A 166 -56.97 -13.48 -26.93
C PHE A 166 -58.48 -13.31 -27.00
N ASP A 167 -58.94 -12.36 -27.83
CA ASP A 167 -60.35 -12.28 -28.23
C ASP A 167 -60.52 -12.88 -29.64
N GLU A 168 -61.59 -13.64 -29.76
CA GLU A 168 -61.93 -14.59 -30.81
C GLU A 168 -62.42 -13.88 -32.07
N VAL A 169 -62.00 -14.35 -33.26
CA VAL A 169 -62.67 -14.05 -34.53
C VAL A 169 -62.90 -15.36 -35.28
N VAL A 170 -64.11 -15.93 -35.17
CA VAL A 170 -65.11 -16.20 -36.23
C VAL A 170 -66.40 -16.69 -35.58
#